data_AF-A0A1F2V9K7-F1
#
_entry.id   AF-A0A1F2V9K7-F1
#
_cell.length_a   1.000
_cell.length_b   1.000
_cell.length_c   1.000
_cell.angle_alpha   90.00
_cell.angle_beta   90.00
_cell.angle_gamma   90.00
#
_symmetry.space_group_name_H-M   'P 1'
#
loop_
_entity.id
_entity.type
_entity.pdbx_description
1 polymer ?
#
loop_
_entity_poly.entity_id
_entity_poly.type
_entity_poly.pdbx_seq_one_letter_code
_entity_poly.pdbx_strand_id
1 'polypeptide(L)' 'MVTKPFINAEEKIDRVVGKRTKAPEGLSTTSSRKADSVAWRRSFGGVRVPRGVYRFKTHEEADQWLWRMIARPTS' A
#
# COMPACT_ATOMS: atom_id res chain seq x y z
N MET A 1 19.79 23.08 -2.57
CA MET A 1 20.53 24.01 -1.69
C MET A 1 19.92 23.87 -0.30
N VAL A 2 20.65 23.25 0.64
CA VAL A 2 20.19 23.05 2.02
C VAL A 2 20.54 24.30 2.81
N THR A 3 19.52 25.01 3.30
CA THR A 3 19.70 26.20 4.15
C THR A 3 20.42 25.78 5.42
N LYS A 4 21.61 26.34 5.66
CA LYS A 4 22.35 26.13 6.91
C LYS A 4 21.44 26.52 8.09
N PRO A 5 21.32 25.69 9.13
CA PRO A 5 20.57 26.08 10.31
C PRO A 5 21.28 27.28 10.96
N PHE A 6 20.51 28.32 11.26
CA PHE A 6 20.98 29.45 12.06
C PHE A 6 21.26 28.92 13.48
N ILE A 7 22.53 28.85 13.86
CA ILE A 7 22.98 28.42 15.18
C ILE A 7 23.40 29.69 15.93
N ASN A 8 22.63 30.04 16.96
CA ASN A 8 22.96 31.14 17.86
C ASN A 8 24.12 30.68 18.75
N ALA A 9 25.35 31.15 18.47
CA ALA A 9 26.57 30.67 19.14
C ALA A 9 26.76 31.22 20.57
N GLU A 10 25.94 32.19 20.98
CA GLU A 10 26.05 32.88 22.28
C GLU A 10 25.12 32.29 23.37
N GLU A 11 24.19 31.41 23.00
CA GLU A 11 23.20 30.84 23.91
C GLU A 11 23.70 29.49 24.47
N LYS A 12 23.99 29.43 25.77
CA LYS A 12 24.35 28.17 26.45
C LYS A 12 23.12 27.27 26.55
N ILE A 13 23.15 26.16 25.83
CA ILE A 13 22.09 25.13 25.88
C ILE A 13 22.26 24.35 27.19
N ASP A 14 21.64 24.82 28.27
CA ASP A 14 21.82 24.23 29.60
C ASP A 14 21.08 22.87 29.77
N ARG A 15 20.10 22.54 28.92
CA ARG A 15 19.39 21.26 29.00
C ARG A 15 18.83 20.80 27.65
N VAL A 16 19.39 19.72 27.10
CA VAL A 16 18.81 19.01 25.95
C VAL A 16 17.79 17.99 26.46
N VAL A 17 16.50 18.20 26.19
CA VAL A 17 15.43 17.27 26.59
C VAL A 17 14.95 16.46 25.38
N GLY A 18 15.07 15.13 25.47
CA GLY A 18 14.63 14.20 24.43
C GLY A 18 15.63 14.02 23.27
N LYS A 19 15.78 12.79 22.80
CA LYS A 19 16.49 12.50 21.53
C LYS A 19 15.48 12.61 20.39
N ARG A 20 15.82 13.35 19.32
CA ARG A 20 15.07 13.27 18.06
C ARG A 20 15.22 11.86 17.50
N THR A 21 14.18 11.05 17.60
CA THR A 21 14.11 9.74 16.94
C THR A 21 14.21 9.96 15.43
N LYS A 22 14.97 9.11 14.72
CA LYS A 22 15.06 9.17 13.25
C LYS A 22 13.64 9.20 12.67
N ALA A 23 13.38 10.11 11.74
CA ALA A 23 12.12 10.13 11.01
C ALA A 23 11.91 8.75 10.38
N PRO A 24 10.74 8.11 10.60
CA PRO A 24 10.45 6.84 9.95
C PRO A 24 10.54 7.04 8.45
N GLU A 25 11.17 6.08 7.76
CA GLU A 25 11.27 6.11 6.31
C GLU A 25 9.88 5.82 5.73
N GLY A 26 9.05 6.86 5.54
CA GLY A 26 7.65 6.73 5.15
C GLY A 26 7.42 6.16 3.75
N LEU A 27 8.48 6.08 2.93
CA LEU A 27 8.48 5.48 1.60
C LEU A 27 9.19 4.11 1.58
N SER A 28 9.57 3.57 2.74
CA SER A 28 10.27 2.28 2.82
C SER A 28 9.38 1.16 2.28
N THR A 29 9.88 0.44 1.29
CA THR A 29 9.22 -0.77 0.77
C THR A 29 9.55 -2.02 1.61
N THR A 30 10.34 -1.88 2.67
CA THR A 30 10.76 -2.97 3.56
C THR A 30 9.59 -3.69 4.22
N SER A 31 8.47 -3.00 4.47
CA SER A 31 7.23 -3.59 4.99
C SER A 31 6.20 -3.95 3.89
N SER A 32 6.58 -3.87 2.61
CA SER A 32 5.65 -4.04 1.50
C SER A 32 5.23 -5.51 1.34
N ARG A 33 3.99 -5.82 1.74
CA ARG A 33 3.35 -7.15 1.60
C ARG A 33 2.93 -7.47 0.16
N LYS A 34 3.43 -6.73 -0.83
CA LYS A 34 3.13 -6.94 -2.25
C LYS A 34 3.66 -8.28 -2.74
N ALA A 35 4.86 -8.67 -2.29
CA ALA A 35 5.45 -9.97 -2.64
C ALA A 35 4.56 -11.12 -2.16
N ASP A 36 4.11 -11.07 -0.90
CA ASP A 36 3.19 -12.07 -0.32
C ASP A 36 1.85 -12.11 -1.06
N SER A 37 1.30 -10.94 -1.40
CA SER A 37 0.04 -10.85 -2.17
C SER A 37 0.15 -11.46 -3.58
N VAL A 38 1.33 -11.35 -4.22
CA VAL A 38 1.61 -11.99 -5.50
C VAL A 38 1.79 -13.50 -5.33
N ALA A 39 2.50 -13.93 -4.27
CA ALA A 39 2.70 -15.34 -3.95
C ALA A 39 1.37 -16.04 -3.68
N TRP A 40 0.48 -15.46 -2.86
CA TRP A 40 -0.85 -16.01 -2.62
C TRP A 40 -1.71 -16.10 -3.89
N ARG A 41 -1.66 -15.09 -4.77
CA ARG A 41 -2.36 -15.18 -6.07
C ARG A 41 -1.84 -16.31 -6.95
N ARG A 42 -0.54 -16.60 -6.92
CA ARG A 42 0.04 -17.73 -7.66
C ARG A 42 -0.37 -19.07 -7.03
N SER A 43 -0.29 -19.19 -5.71
CA SER A 43 -0.56 -20.45 -4.99
C SER A 43 -2.04 -20.83 -4.96
N PHE A 44 -2.95 -19.87 -4.79
CA PHE A 44 -4.39 -20.13 -4.71
C PHE A 44 -5.12 -19.91 -6.05
N GLY A 45 -4.37 -19.70 -7.15
CA GLY A 45 -4.92 -19.52 -8.51
C GLY A 45 -5.60 -18.18 -8.78
N GLY A 46 -5.77 -17.33 -7.74
CA GLY A 46 -6.39 -16.01 -7.83
C GLY A 46 -7.87 -16.05 -8.22
N VAL A 47 -8.54 -14.89 -8.16
CA VAL A 47 -9.89 -14.76 -8.73
C VAL A 47 -9.75 -14.80 -10.26
N ARG A 48 -10.14 -15.92 -10.88
CA ARG A 48 -10.19 -16.08 -12.34
C ARG A 48 -11.47 -15.45 -12.90
N VAL A 49 -11.59 -14.13 -12.81
CA VAL A 49 -12.57 -13.42 -13.66
C VAL A 49 -12.06 -13.49 -15.10
N PRO A 50 -12.86 -14.00 -16.05
CA PRO A 50 -12.46 -14.05 -17.45
C PRO A 50 -12.14 -12.64 -17.97
N ARG A 51 -11.08 -12.52 -18.79
CA ARG A 51 -10.72 -11.24 -19.39
C ARG A 51 -11.73 -10.91 -20.50
N GLY A 52 -12.28 -9.71 -20.47
CA GLY A 52 -13.24 -9.24 -21.47
C GLY A 52 -13.79 -7.86 -21.14
N VAL A 53 -14.43 -7.22 -22.13
CA VAL A 53 -15.23 -6.01 -21.92
C VAL A 53 -16.68 -6.43 -21.76
N TYR A 54 -17.22 -6.24 -20.56
CA TYR A 54 -18.61 -6.55 -20.24
C TYR A 54 -19.39 -5.23 -20.13
N ARG A 55 -20.51 -5.15 -20.84
CA ARG A 55 -21.39 -3.98 -20.81
C ARG A 55 -22.62 -4.34 -19.99
N PHE A 56 -22.78 -3.66 -18.86
CA PHE A 56 -23.93 -3.81 -17.98
C PHE A 56 -24.81 -2.57 -18.10
N LYS A 57 -26.12 -2.74 -17.93
CA LYS A 57 -27.06 -1.63 -17.91
C LYS A 57 -27.08 -0.93 -16.56
N THR A 58 -26.82 -1.67 -15.47
CA THR A 58 -26.81 -1.16 -14.10
C THR A 58 -25.60 -1.66 -13.31
N HIS A 59 -25.31 -0.99 -12.19
CA HIS A 59 -24.22 -1.38 -11.30
C HIS A 59 -24.50 -2.70 -10.57
N GLU A 60 -25.75 -2.91 -10.14
CA GLU A 60 -26.18 -4.14 -9.47
C GLU A 60 -26.02 -5.37 -10.37
N GLU A 61 -26.29 -5.23 -11.67
CA GLU A 61 -26.08 -6.28 -12.67
C GLU A 61 -24.60 -6.64 -12.78
N ALA A 62 -23.72 -5.64 -12.76
CA ALA A 62 -22.28 -5.85 -12.78
C ALA A 62 -21.80 -6.57 -11.50
N ASP A 63 -22.36 -6.22 -10.34
CA ASP A 63 -21.99 -6.82 -9.05
C ASP A 63 -22.45 -8.29 -8.98
N GLN A 64 -23.70 -8.58 -9.35
CA GLN A 64 -24.20 -9.95 -9.44
C GLN A 64 -23.37 -10.80 -10.40
N TRP A 65 -22.99 -10.24 -11.56
CA TRP A 65 -22.11 -10.93 -12.49
C TRP A 65 -20.73 -11.22 -11.88
N LEU A 66 -20.15 -10.23 -11.19
CA LEU A 66 -18.84 -10.37 -10.53
C LEU A 66 -18.85 -11.48 -9.47
N TRP A 67 -19.88 -11.51 -8.60
CA TRP A 67 -20.03 -12.56 -7.59
C TRP A 67 -20.12 -13.97 -8.20
N ARG A 68 -20.85 -14.12 -9.32
CA ARG A 68 -20.93 -15.40 -10.04
C ARG A 68 -19.60 -15.83 -10.63
N MET A 69 -18.76 -14.89 -11.05
CA MET A 69 -17.41 -15.19 -11.54
C MET A 69 -16.45 -15.58 -10.41
N ILE A 70 -16.53 -14.89 -9.27
CA ILE A 70 -15.71 -15.19 -8.09
C ILE A 70 -16.05 -16.56 -7.51
N ALA A 71 -17.34 -16.92 -7.44
CA ALA A 71 -17.81 -18.18 -6.86
C ALA A 71 -17.67 -19.40 -7.79
N ARG A 72 -17.08 -19.22 -8.99
CA ARG A 72 -16.99 -20.30 -9.98
C ARG A 72 -16.01 -21.37 -9.49
N PRO A 73 -16.38 -22.67 -9.49
CA PRO A 73 -15.47 -23.73 -9.10
C PRO A 73 -14.31 -23.81 -10.12
N THR A 74 -13.09 -23.90 -9.59
CA THR A 74 -11.89 -24.17 -10.40
C THR A 74 -11.91 -25.66 -10.76
N SER A 75 -12.32 -25.99 -11.98
CA SER A 75 -12.21 -27.36 -12.52
C SER A 75 -10.76 -27.74 -12.80
#